data_AF-A0A072U1X9-F1
#
_entry.id   AF-A0A072U1X9-F1
#
_cell.length_a   1.000
_cell.length_b   1.000
_cell.length_c   1.000
_cell.angle_alpha   90.00
_cell.angle_beta   90.00
_cell.angle_gamma   90.00
#
_symmetry.space_group_name_H-M   'P 1'
#
loop_
_entity.id
_entity.type
_entity.pdbx_description
1 polymer ?
#
loop_
_entity_poly.entity_id
_entity_poly.type
_entity_poly.pdbx_seq_one_letter_code
_entity_poly.pdbx_strand_id
1 'polypeptide(L)'
;MACQQLGGINGISFYSSSIFDLAGFPSTTGSILFAILQVSGSGLVAGCIFTAVAFYLKVHDVAVGAVSVLAVTGILVYVGSFSIGMGAIPWVLMSEIFPANIKGHAGSIATLVNWFGAWLCSYTFNFLMGWSSYGK
;
A
#
# COMPACT_ATOMS: atom_id res chain seq x y z
N MET A 1 15.59 -12.59 11.18
CA MET A 1 16.70 -11.66 10.85
C MET A 1 17.50 -12.12 9.63
N ALA A 2 17.87 -13.40 9.49
CA ALA A 2 18.61 -13.90 8.33
C ALA A 2 17.91 -13.63 6.98
N CYS A 3 16.62 -13.93 6.85
CA CYS A 3 15.89 -13.70 5.59
C CYS A 3 15.74 -12.21 5.24
N GLN A 4 15.70 -11.33 6.24
CA GLN A 4 15.57 -9.88 6.05
C GLN A 4 16.87 -9.27 5.50
N GLN A 5 18.02 -9.79 5.97
CA GLN A 5 19.33 -9.37 5.49
C GLN A 5 19.69 -9.99 4.13
N LEU A 6 19.28 -11.24 3.87
CA LEU A 6 19.45 -11.90 2.57
C LEU A 6 18.59 -11.27 1.46
N GLY A 7 17.47 -10.62 1.81
CA GLY A 7 16.65 -9.85 0.88
C GLY A 7 17.30 -8.54 0.39
N GLY A 8 18.52 -8.22 0.83
CA GLY A 8 19.27 -7.07 0.33
C GLY A 8 18.74 -5.71 0.79
N ILE A 9 17.94 -5.65 1.85
CA ILE A 9 17.31 -4.41 2.35
C ILE A 9 18.34 -3.31 2.64
N ASN A 10 19.50 -3.68 3.18
CA ASN A 10 20.61 -2.74 3.42
C ASN A 10 21.21 -2.23 2.12
N GLY A 11 21.40 -3.10 1.11
CA GLY A 11 21.88 -2.69 -0.20
C GLY A 11 20.92 -1.71 -0.89
N ILE A 12 19.63 -2.01 -0.88
CA ILE A 12 18.62 -1.12 -1.47
C ILE A 12 18.55 0.21 -0.73
N SER A 13 18.61 0.20 0.61
CA SER A 13 18.47 1.42 1.41
C SER A 13 19.70 2.34 1.25
N PHE A 14 20.91 1.79 1.29
CA PHE A 14 22.16 2.57 1.18
C PHE A 14 22.50 3.00 -0.26
N TYR A 15 22.11 2.22 -1.27
CA TYR A 15 22.42 2.51 -2.67
C TYR A 15 21.22 2.99 -3.49
N SER A 16 20.06 3.24 -2.87
CA SER A 16 18.85 3.72 -3.55
C SER A 16 19.12 4.93 -4.45
N SER A 17 19.82 5.95 -3.95
CA SER A 17 20.19 7.14 -4.71
C SER A 17 21.03 6.81 -5.95
N SER A 18 22.07 5.98 -5.80
CA SER A 18 22.91 5.54 -6.91
C SER A 18 22.15 4.68 -7.93
N ILE A 19 21.21 3.83 -7.47
CA ILE A 19 20.35 3.05 -8.35
C ILE A 19 19.47 3.97 -9.20
N PHE A 20 18.91 5.04 -8.60
CA PHE A 20 18.14 6.03 -9.34
C PHE A 20 18.98 6.80 -10.36
N ASP A 21 20.19 7.24 -9.97
CA ASP A 21 21.10 7.92 -10.90
C ASP A 21 21.50 7.02 -12.08
N LEU A 22 21.79 5.74 -11.82
CA LEU A 22 22.08 4.75 -12.88
C LEU A 22 20.88 4.47 -13.79
N ALA A 23 19.66 4.56 -13.26
CA ALA A 23 18.42 4.44 -14.04
C ALA A 23 18.12 5.69 -14.87
N GLY A 24 18.94 6.76 -14.77
CA GLY A 24 18.71 8.03 -15.44
C GLY A 24 17.62 8.87 -14.78
N PHE A 25 17.24 8.56 -13.53
CA PHE A 25 16.21 9.26 -12.78
C PHE A 25 16.83 10.21 -11.74
N PRO A 26 16.29 11.43 -11.52
CA PRO A 26 16.78 12.32 -10.48
C PRO A 26 16.73 11.63 -9.10
N SER A 27 17.89 11.36 -8.52
CA SER A 27 18.03 10.66 -7.24
C SER A 27 17.30 11.35 -6.08
N THR A 28 17.21 12.67 -6.10
CA THR A 28 16.41 13.43 -5.13
C THR A 28 14.93 13.04 -5.19
N THR A 29 14.34 13.01 -6.38
CA THR A 29 12.93 12.65 -6.57
C THR A 29 12.70 11.18 -6.18
N GLY A 30 13.59 10.27 -6.59
CA GLY A 30 13.47 8.84 -6.28
C GLY A 30 13.54 8.53 -4.80
N SER A 31 14.48 9.17 -4.10
CA SER A 31 14.65 8.98 -2.66
C SER A 31 13.45 9.53 -1.87
N ILE A 32 12.90 10.68 -2.28
CA ILE A 32 11.69 11.25 -1.67
C ILE A 32 10.48 10.35 -1.90
N LEU A 33 10.26 9.87 -3.14
CA LEU A 33 9.16 8.96 -3.45
C LEU A 33 9.26 7.65 -2.65
N PHE A 34 10.47 7.10 -2.53
CA PHE A 34 10.73 5.90 -1.73
C PHE A 34 10.41 6.10 -0.24
N ALA A 35 10.84 7.23 0.33
CA ALA A 35 10.55 7.57 1.73
C ALA A 35 9.03 7.70 1.97
N ILE A 36 8.31 8.39 1.09
CA ILE A 36 6.85 8.57 1.23
C ILE A 36 6.12 7.23 1.10
N LEU A 37 6.53 6.35 0.18
CA LEU A 37 5.97 5.00 0.06
C LEU A 37 6.16 4.18 1.33
N GLN A 38 7.33 4.27 1.98
CA GLN A 38 7.59 3.54 3.22
C GLN A 38 6.74 4.06 4.39
N VAL A 39 6.58 5.38 4.51
CA VAL A 39 5.71 5.99 5.53
C VAL A 39 4.23 5.66 5.28
N SER A 40 3.79 5.69 4.02
CA SER A 40 2.44 5.26 3.63
C SER A 40 2.22 3.78 3.99
N GLY A 41 3.19 2.92 3.67
CA GLY A 41 3.13 1.48 3.98
C GLY A 41 3.01 1.19 5.47
N SER A 42 3.78 1.87 6.33
CA SER A 42 3.66 1.69 7.79
C SER A 42 2.31 2.17 8.32
N GLY A 43 1.77 3.26 7.78
CA GLY A 43 0.43 3.76 8.11
C GLY A 43 -0.71 2.80 7.70
N LEU A 44 -0.58 2.14 6.55
CA LEU A 44 -1.53 1.09 6.11
C LEU A 44 -1.53 -0.09 7.09
N VAL A 45 -0.34 -0.56 7.48
CA VAL A 45 -0.21 -1.65 8.47
C VAL A 45 -0.81 -1.24 9.81
N ALA A 46 -0.54 -0.02 10.27
CA ALA A 46 -1.13 0.50 11.50
C ALA A 46 -2.67 0.52 11.43
N GLY A 47 -3.25 1.02 10.32
CA GLY A 47 -4.70 1.01 10.10
C GLY A 47 -5.31 -0.39 10.16
N CYS A 48 -4.66 -1.37 9.50
CA CYS A 48 -5.09 -2.78 9.56
C CYS A 48 -5.02 -3.35 10.99
N ILE A 49 -3.98 -3.02 11.77
CA ILE A 49 -3.85 -3.46 13.16
C ILE A 49 -4.98 -2.87 14.01
N PHE A 50 -5.30 -1.58 13.87
CA PHE A 50 -6.41 -0.96 14.59
C PHE A 50 -7.75 -1.64 14.29
N THR A 51 -8.03 -1.92 13.01
CA THR A 51 -9.25 -2.64 12.62
C THR A 51 -9.25 -4.08 13.12
N ALA A 52 -8.12 -4.78 13.10
CA ALA A 52 -8.01 -6.13 13.64
C ALA A 52 -8.25 -6.18 15.16
N VAL A 53 -7.69 -5.23 15.91
CA VAL A 53 -7.92 -5.11 17.36
C VAL A 53 -9.39 -4.79 17.65
N ALA A 54 -10.05 -3.96 16.84
CA ALA A 54 -11.47 -3.68 16.99
C ALA A 54 -12.33 -4.95 16.86
N PHE A 55 -12.06 -5.79 15.84
CA PHE A 55 -12.77 -7.05 15.70
C PHE A 55 -12.40 -8.05 16.80
N TYR A 56 -11.16 -8.10 17.26
CA TYR A 56 -10.75 -8.95 18.38
C TYR A 56 -11.51 -8.60 19.67
N LEU A 57 -11.61 -7.32 20.00
CA LEU A 57 -12.38 -6.84 21.17
C LEU A 57 -13.87 -7.18 21.05
N LYS A 58 -14.42 -7.13 19.84
CA LYS A 58 -15.81 -7.55 19.55
C LYS A 58 -16.05 -9.03 19.86
N VAL A 59 -15.08 -9.92 19.59
CA VAL A 59 -15.22 -11.37 19.83
C VAL A 59 -15.17 -11.73 21.32
N HIS A 60 -14.35 -11.02 22.10
CA HIS A 60 -14.16 -11.32 23.51
C HIS A 60 -15.13 -10.57 24.45
N ASP A 61 -16.11 -9.84 23.89
CA ASP A 61 -17.08 -9.00 24.62
C ASP A 61 -16.44 -7.95 25.56
N VAL A 62 -15.17 -7.59 25.30
CA VAL A 62 -14.44 -6.61 26.10
C VAL A 62 -14.60 -5.24 25.46
N ALA A 63 -15.22 -4.30 26.21
CA ALA A 63 -15.37 -2.90 25.80
C ALA A 63 -16.09 -2.69 24.43
N VAL A 64 -17.23 -3.36 24.24
CA VAL A 64 -18.05 -3.31 23.02
C VAL A 64 -18.40 -1.88 22.56
N GLY A 65 -18.53 -0.93 23.50
CA GLY A 65 -18.78 0.48 23.19
C GLY A 65 -17.65 1.19 22.43
N ALA A 66 -16.40 0.71 22.56
CA ALA A 66 -15.24 1.31 21.88
C ALA A 66 -14.94 0.69 20.51
N VAL A 67 -15.55 -0.46 20.19
CA VAL A 67 -15.29 -1.23 18.95
C VAL A 67 -15.58 -0.38 17.71
N SER A 68 -16.72 0.29 17.67
CA SER A 68 -17.14 1.09 16.51
C SER A 68 -16.19 2.28 16.28
N VAL A 69 -15.77 2.95 17.35
CA VAL A 69 -14.82 4.07 17.27
C VAL A 69 -13.48 3.58 16.76
N LEU A 70 -12.96 2.48 17.33
CA LEU A 70 -11.66 1.93 16.96
C LEU A 70 -11.64 1.42 15.50
N ALA A 71 -12.72 0.78 15.04
CA ALA A 71 -12.85 0.33 13.66
C ALA A 71 -12.86 1.50 12.68
N VAL A 72 -13.63 2.57 12.98
CA VAL A 72 -13.67 3.78 12.15
C VAL A 72 -12.30 4.46 12.13
N THR A 73 -11.64 4.61 13.28
CA THR A 73 -10.28 5.17 13.34
C THR A 73 -9.29 4.36 12.52
N GLY A 74 -9.32 3.02 12.60
CA GLY A 74 -8.44 2.15 11.80
C GLY A 74 -8.63 2.33 10.30
N ILE A 75 -9.89 2.41 9.83
CA ILE A 75 -10.21 2.65 8.42
C ILE A 75 -9.76 4.04 7.98
N LEU A 76 -9.97 5.08 8.79
CA LEU A 76 -9.53 6.44 8.47
C LEU A 76 -8.01 6.55 8.38
N VAL A 77 -7.28 5.91 9.30
CA VAL A 77 -5.81 5.85 9.26
C VAL A 77 -5.34 5.11 8.00
N TYR A 78 -6.00 4.01 7.63
CA TYR A 78 -5.70 3.27 6.41
C TYR A 78 -5.91 4.15 5.15
N VAL A 79 -7.07 4.78 5.00
CA VAL A 79 -7.40 5.62 3.83
C VAL A 79 -6.52 6.87 3.76
N GLY A 80 -6.25 7.51 4.91
CA GLY A 80 -5.35 8.66 4.98
C GLY A 80 -3.92 8.29 4.56
N SER A 81 -3.39 7.18 5.08
CA SER A 81 -2.06 6.69 4.73
C SER A 81 -1.96 6.28 3.27
N PHE A 82 -3.00 5.64 2.72
CA PHE A 82 -3.08 5.28 1.31
C PHE A 82 -2.97 6.51 0.39
N SER A 83 -3.70 7.58 0.75
CA SER A 83 -3.78 8.81 -0.05
C SER A 83 -2.45 9.56 -0.12
N ILE A 84 -1.63 9.49 0.94
CA ILE A 84 -0.33 10.19 1.00
C ILE A 84 0.71 9.57 0.06
N GLY A 85 0.66 8.25 -0.17
CA GLY A 85 1.71 7.55 -0.92
C GLY A 85 1.17 6.68 -2.05
N MET A 86 0.61 5.53 -1.68
CA MET A 86 0.18 4.48 -2.63
C MET A 86 -0.85 4.95 -3.68
N GLY A 87 -1.62 6.01 -3.40
CA GLY A 87 -2.60 6.55 -4.35
C GLY A 87 -1.97 7.27 -5.55
N ALA A 88 -0.98 8.13 -5.33
CA ALA A 88 -0.44 9.01 -6.37
C ALA A 88 0.94 8.55 -6.89
N ILE A 89 1.78 8.00 -6.03
CA ILE A 89 3.18 7.68 -6.35
C ILE A 89 3.32 6.65 -7.49
N PRO A 90 2.54 5.55 -7.55
CA PRO A 90 2.65 4.60 -8.65
C PRO A 90 2.41 5.23 -10.03
N TRP A 91 1.52 6.22 -10.12
CA TRP A 91 1.24 6.94 -11.36
C TRP A 91 2.38 7.89 -11.75
N VAL A 92 2.96 8.59 -10.77
CA VAL A 92 4.14 9.45 -10.98
C VAL A 92 5.35 8.60 -11.39
N LEU A 93 5.57 7.47 -10.72
CA LEU A 93 6.67 6.58 -11.03
C LEU A 93 6.53 6.00 -12.46
N MET A 94 5.32 5.64 -12.86
CA MET A 94 5.02 5.19 -14.21
C MET A 94 5.32 6.26 -15.26
N SER A 95 5.02 7.54 -14.98
CA SER A 95 5.34 8.61 -15.92
C SER A 95 6.83 8.93 -15.99
N GLU A 96 7.63 8.60 -14.97
CA GLU A 96 9.04 8.96 -14.96
C GLU A 96 9.99 7.83 -15.39
N ILE A 97 9.63 6.56 -15.15
CA ILE A 97 10.51 5.42 -15.46
C ILE A 97 10.50 5.08 -16.96
N PHE A 98 9.36 5.23 -17.64
CA PHE A 98 9.25 4.79 -19.03
C PHE A 98 9.68 5.88 -20.03
N PRO A 99 10.59 5.57 -20.98
CA PRO A 99 10.97 6.50 -22.02
C PRO A 99 9.77 6.84 -22.92
N ALA A 100 9.76 8.05 -23.48
CA ALA A 100 8.59 8.64 -24.15
C ALA A 100 8.04 7.81 -25.32
N ASN A 101 8.90 7.04 -25.99
CA ASN A 101 8.54 6.18 -27.11
C ASN A 101 7.69 4.95 -26.73
N ILE A 102 7.82 4.42 -25.50
CA ILE A 102 7.06 3.24 -25.04
C ILE A 102 6.06 3.56 -23.92
N LYS A 103 6.09 4.79 -23.39
CA LYS A 103 5.25 5.24 -22.26
C LYS A 103 3.76 4.98 -22.48
N GLY A 104 3.25 5.18 -23.70
CA GLY A 104 1.84 4.92 -24.02
C GLY A 104 1.44 3.43 -23.90
N HIS A 105 2.31 2.53 -24.39
CA HIS A 105 2.06 1.09 -24.31
C HIS A 105 2.25 0.56 -22.89
N ALA A 106 3.32 0.97 -22.21
CA ALA A 106 3.57 0.57 -20.83
C ALA A 106 2.48 1.08 -19.87
N GLY A 107 2.04 2.32 -20.05
CA GLY A 107 1.00 2.93 -19.23
C GLY A 107 -0.38 2.28 -19.40
N SER A 108 -0.75 1.87 -20.62
CA SER A 108 -2.02 1.18 -20.85
C SER A 108 -2.05 -0.22 -20.23
N ILE A 109 -0.96 -0.98 -20.32
CA ILE A 109 -0.82 -2.28 -19.64
C ILE A 109 -0.90 -2.10 -18.13
N ALA A 110 -0.17 -1.13 -17.57
CA ALA A 110 -0.20 -0.87 -16.13
C ALA A 110 -1.59 -0.45 -15.62
N THR A 111 -2.31 0.36 -16.40
CA THR A 111 -3.70 0.75 -16.12
C THR A 111 -4.64 -0.44 -16.18
N LEU A 112 -4.49 -1.32 -17.18
CA LEU A 112 -5.28 -2.55 -17.30
C LEU A 112 -5.07 -3.45 -16.09
N VAL A 113 -3.82 -3.66 -15.67
CA VAL A 113 -3.49 -4.48 -14.48
C VAL A 113 -4.08 -3.85 -13.21
N ASN A 114 -4.02 -2.52 -13.08
CA ASN A 114 -4.61 -1.81 -11.94
C ASN A 114 -6.12 -2.05 -11.84
N TRP A 115 -6.87 -1.81 -12.92
CA TRP A 115 -8.33 -1.98 -12.92
C TRP A 115 -8.75 -3.45 -12.82
N PHE A 116 -8.00 -4.35 -13.45
CA PHE A 116 -8.24 -5.79 -13.31
C PHE A 116 -8.04 -6.26 -11.86
N GLY A 117 -6.97 -5.82 -11.21
CA GLY A 117 -6.74 -6.10 -9.79
C GLY A 117 -7.83 -5.50 -8.90
N ALA A 118 -8.25 -4.26 -9.16
CA ALA A 118 -9.35 -3.62 -8.43
C ALA A 118 -10.67 -4.40 -8.58
N TRP A 119 -10.98 -4.86 -9.80
CA TRP A 119 -12.14 -5.71 -10.06
C TRP A 119 -12.03 -7.04 -9.30
N LEU A 120 -10.88 -7.72 -9.39
CA LEU A 120 -10.65 -9.01 -8.74
C LEU A 120 -10.77 -8.93 -7.21
N CYS A 121 -10.18 -7.89 -6.60
CA CYS A 121 -10.32 -7.62 -5.18
C CYS A 121 -11.79 -7.38 -4.81
N SER A 122 -12.48 -6.50 -5.54
CA SER A 122 -13.89 -6.19 -5.28
C SER A 122 -14.78 -7.43 -5.41
N TYR A 123 -14.55 -8.27 -6.42
CA TYR A 123 -15.27 -9.53 -6.60
C TYR A 123 -15.03 -10.50 -5.42
N THR A 124 -13.77 -10.66 -4.99
CA THR A 124 -13.41 -11.55 -3.87
C THR A 124 -14.01 -11.05 -2.55
N PHE A 125 -13.98 -9.74 -2.29
CA PHE A 125 -14.56 -9.15 -1.09
C PHE A 125 -16.08 -9.33 -1.01
N ASN A 126 -16.80 -9.22 -2.13
CA ASN A 126 -18.23 -9.51 -2.17
C ASN A 126 -18.53 -10.94 -1.72
N PHE A 127 -17.73 -11.92 -2.16
CA PHE A 127 -17.87 -13.31 -1.73
C PHE A 127 -17.51 -13.51 -0.25
N LEU A 128 -16.40 -12.90 0.21
CA LEU A 128 -15.95 -12.97 1.61
C LEU A 128 -17.01 -12.43 2.59
N MET A 129 -17.71 -11.35 2.24
CA MET A 129 -18.76 -10.78 3.07
C MET A 129 -19.97 -11.72 3.22
N GLY A 130 -20.34 -12.46 2.17
CA GLY A 130 -21.41 -13.45 2.25
C GLY A 130 -21.06 -14.66 3.12
N TRP A 131 -19.79 -15.04 3.15
CA TRP A 131 -19.30 -16.20 3.92
C TRP A 131 -19.02 -15.88 5.39
N SER A 132 -18.64 -14.64 5.72
CA SER A 132 -18.31 -14.24 7.09
C SER A 132 -19.53 -14.21 8.01
N SER A 133 -19.42 -14.85 9.19
CA SER A 133 -20.45 -14.79 10.24
C SER A 133 -20.57 -13.39 10.87
N TYR A 134 -19.55 -12.55 10.76
CA TYR A 134 -19.54 -11.17 11.27
C TYR A 134 -19.96 -10.13 10.20
N GLY A 135 -20.19 -10.58 8.96
CA GLY A 135 -20.64 -9.76 7.83
C GLY A 135 -22.15 -9.81 7.56
N LYS A 136 -22.91 -10.52 8.40
CA LYS A 136 -24.39 -10.48 8.44
C LYS A 136 -24.86 -9.46 9.46
#